data_AF-A0A842UEC3-F1
#
_entry.id   AF-A0A842UEC3-F1
#
_cell.length_a   1.000
_cell.length_b   1.000
_cell.length_c   1.000
_cell.angle_alpha   90.00
_cell.angle_beta   90.00
_cell.angle_gamma   90.00
#
_symmetry.space_group_name_H-M   'P 1'
#
loop_
_entity.id
_entity.type
_entity.pdbx_description
1 polymer ?
#
loop_
_entity_poly.entity_id
_entity_poly.type
_entity_poly.pdbx_seq_one_letter_code
_entity_poly.pdbx_strand_id
1 'polypeptide(L)'
;MEIDALLRKLTKTLKVNGIVCGRSVKTKEGEVFVAFQTDSLSPDPGMSGEGGLPFGEGKPLSVKESRAAAYLLAMQTDIAAHEHALASGLIGHQYCKDAFRSIKTRYSSLLVNELKVEGDGRRAEG
;
A
#
# COMPACT_ATOMS: atom_id res chain seq x y z
N MET A 1 19.32 4.24 -26.65
CA MET A 1 17.98 4.71 -27.05
C MET A 1 16.95 3.59 -27.17
N GLU A 2 17.31 2.38 -27.63
CA GLU A 2 16.36 1.27 -27.80
C GLU A 2 15.87 0.65 -26.48
N ILE A 3 16.75 0.56 -25.48
CA ILE A 3 16.45 0.02 -24.13
C ILE A 3 15.46 0.92 -23.38
N ASP A 4 15.61 2.25 -23.43
CA ASP A 4 14.72 3.17 -22.71
C ASP A 4 13.30 3.15 -23.28
N ALA A 5 13.15 2.98 -24.59
CA ALA A 5 11.85 2.84 -25.24
C ALA A 5 11.16 1.53 -24.83
N LEU A 6 11.93 0.44 -24.72
CA LEU A 6 11.43 -0.85 -24.24
C LEU A 6 10.98 -0.78 -22.77
N LEU A 7 11.78 -0.15 -21.89
CA LEU A 7 11.45 0.04 -20.48
C LEU A 7 10.18 0.88 -20.28
N ARG A 8 10.01 1.95 -21.08
CA ARG A 8 8.78 2.77 -21.08
C ARG A 8 7.56 1.97 -21.53
N LYS A 9 7.70 1.10 -22.53
CA LYS A 9 6.62 0.21 -22.99
C LYS A 9 6.25 -0.82 -21.93
N LEU A 10 7.24 -1.51 -21.35
CA LEU A 10 7.01 -2.51 -20.30
C LEU A 10 6.30 -1.88 -19.09
N THR A 11 6.75 -0.73 -18.60
CA THR A 11 6.14 -0.05 -17.45
C THR A 11 4.66 0.28 -17.66
N LYS A 12 4.26 0.61 -18.90
CA LYS A 12 2.85 0.86 -19.25
C LYS A 12 2.00 -0.41 -19.34
N THR A 13 2.63 -1.55 -19.62
CA THR A 13 1.95 -2.83 -19.84
C THR A 13 1.89 -3.67 -18.57
N LEU A 14 2.77 -3.39 -17.59
CA LEU A 14 2.80 -4.07 -16.31
C LEU A 14 1.52 -3.83 -15.51
N LYS A 15 1.05 -4.92 -14.93
CA LYS A 15 -0.19 -5.06 -14.19
C LYS A 15 0.11 -5.79 -12.89
N VAL A 16 -0.36 -5.23 -11.78
CA VAL A 16 -0.14 -5.79 -10.45
C VAL A 16 -1.46 -6.38 -9.95
N ASN A 17 -1.41 -7.66 -9.58
CA ASN A 17 -2.58 -8.44 -9.21
C ASN A 17 -2.84 -8.48 -7.70
N GLY A 18 -1.85 -8.13 -6.89
CA GLY A 18 -1.96 -8.15 -5.44
C GLY A 18 -0.77 -7.48 -4.78
N ILE A 19 -0.99 -6.99 -3.57
CA ILE A 19 0.01 -6.31 -2.75
C ILE A 19 -0.01 -6.98 -1.38
N VAL A 20 1.17 -7.38 -0.92
CA VAL A 20 1.38 -7.91 0.43
C VAL A 20 2.35 -6.98 1.15
N CYS A 21 1.99 -6.56 2.35
CA CYS A 21 2.83 -5.76 3.22
C CYS A 21 2.94 -6.45 4.57
N GLY A 22 4.17 -6.64 5.05
CA GLY A 22 4.45 -7.22 6.35
C GLY A 22 5.31 -6.28 7.19
N ARG A 23 5.00 -6.18 8.48
CA ARG A 23 5.78 -5.44 9.45
C ARG A 23 6.06 -6.27 10.68
N SER A 24 7.31 -6.21 11.12
CA SER A 24 7.75 -6.68 12.43
C SER A 24 8.14 -5.49 13.32
N VAL A 25 7.71 -5.53 14.58
CA VAL A 25 8.19 -4.67 15.67
C VAL A 25 8.93 -5.55 16.66
N LYS A 26 10.26 -5.39 16.71
CA LYS A 26 11.15 -6.14 17.59
C LYS A 26 11.44 -5.33 18.84
N THR A 27 11.28 -5.96 20.00
CA THR A 27 11.63 -5.39 21.31
C THR A 27 12.56 -6.36 22.05
N LYS A 28 13.03 -5.97 23.24
CA LYS A 28 13.82 -6.87 24.08
C LYS A 28 12.98 -8.02 24.66
N GLU A 29 11.67 -7.82 24.75
CA GLU A 29 10.73 -8.74 25.41
C GLU A 29 10.02 -9.66 24.40
N GLY A 30 10.12 -9.37 23.10
CA GLY A 30 9.54 -10.20 22.06
C GLY A 30 9.47 -9.53 20.70
N GLU A 31 8.75 -10.16 19.79
CA GLU A 31 8.51 -9.67 18.44
C GLU A 31 7.01 -9.78 18.12
N VAL A 32 6.47 -8.73 17.50
CA VAL A 32 5.13 -8.73 16.93
C VAL A 32 5.25 -8.62 15.42
N PHE A 33 4.61 -9.53 14.71
CA PHE A 33 4.53 -9.53 13.26
C PHE A 33 3.08 -9.38 12.81
N VAL A 34 2.84 -8.44 11.90
CA VAL A 34 1.54 -8.21 11.27
C VAL A 34 1.76 -8.17 9.76
N ALA A 35 0.89 -8.84 9.01
CA ALA A 35 0.88 -8.76 7.55
C ALA A 35 -0.54 -8.51 7.06
N PHE A 36 -0.66 -7.58 6.12
CA PHE A 36 -1.88 -7.36 5.37
C PHE A 36 -1.65 -7.65 3.90
N GLN A 37 -2.69 -8.20 3.28
CA GLN A 37 -2.74 -8.47 1.86
C GLN A 37 -4.00 -7.82 1.31
N THR A 38 -3.89 -7.18 0.16
CA THR A 38 -5.07 -6.77 -0.60
C THR A 38 -5.61 -7.97 -1.36
N ASP A 39 -6.90 -8.25 -1.22
CA ASP A 39 -7.61 -9.03 -2.23
C ASP A 39 -7.63 -8.26 -3.55
N SER A 40 -7.86 -8.98 -4.64
CA SER A 40 -8.01 -8.42 -5.98
C SER A 40 -9.08 -7.31 -5.98
N LEU A 41 -8.66 -6.07 -6.25
CA LEU A 41 -9.51 -4.88 -6.15
C LEU A 41 -10.53 -4.86 -7.31
N SER A 42 -11.77 -5.27 -7.07
CA SER A 42 -12.88 -5.20 -8.04
C SER A 42 -13.58 -3.83 -8.04
N PRO A 43 -13.86 -3.25 -9.21
CA PRO A 43 -14.89 -2.25 -9.37
C PRO A 43 -16.13 -2.89 -10.01
N ASP A 44 -17.07 -3.41 -9.21
CA ASP A 44 -18.51 -3.28 -9.53
C ASP A 44 -19.41 -3.81 -8.39
N PRO A 45 -20.35 -3.01 -7.86
CA PRO A 45 -21.39 -3.46 -6.93
C PRO A 45 -22.60 -4.06 -7.66
N GLY A 46 -22.40 -4.73 -8.80
CA GLY A 46 -23.45 -4.90 -9.82
C GLY A 46 -24.00 -6.30 -10.09
N MET A 47 -23.31 -7.41 -9.75
CA MET A 47 -23.82 -8.76 -10.08
C MET A 47 -23.51 -9.79 -9.01
N SER A 48 -24.47 -9.98 -8.11
CA SER A 48 -24.61 -11.19 -7.30
C SER A 48 -25.40 -12.23 -8.10
N GLY A 49 -24.69 -13.14 -8.76
CA GLY A 49 -25.21 -14.42 -9.23
C GLY A 49 -24.74 -15.52 -8.29
N GLU A 50 -25.67 -16.39 -7.88
CA GLU A 50 -25.53 -17.46 -6.90
C GLU A 50 -24.31 -18.38 -7.09
N GLY A 51 -23.71 -18.81 -5.97
CA GLY A 51 -23.35 -20.22 -5.82
C GLY A 51 -21.90 -20.65 -5.88
N GLY A 52 -20.92 -19.77 -5.84
CA GLY A 52 -19.51 -20.16 -5.64
C GLY A 52 -18.72 -18.99 -5.09
N LEU A 53 -17.87 -19.21 -4.07
CA LEU A 53 -16.93 -18.19 -3.58
C LEU A 53 -16.06 -17.75 -4.76
N PRO A 54 -16.33 -16.59 -5.38
CA PRO A 54 -15.52 -16.14 -6.49
C PRO A 54 -14.39 -15.37 -5.83
N PHE A 55 -13.19 -15.94 -5.81
CA PHE A 55 -11.99 -15.10 -5.79
C PHE A 55 -12.05 -14.27 -7.09
N GLY A 56 -12.80 -13.17 -7.03
CA GLY A 56 -13.13 -12.35 -8.19
C GLY A 56 -11.84 -11.81 -8.76
N GLU A 57 -11.61 -12.05 -10.06
CA GLU A 57 -10.48 -11.50 -10.79
C GLU A 57 -10.62 -9.98 -10.87
N GLY A 58 -10.18 -9.29 -9.81
CA GLY A 58 -10.16 -7.84 -9.72
C GLY A 58 -9.25 -7.22 -10.78
N LYS A 59 -9.60 -6.01 -11.21
CA LYS A 59 -8.88 -5.33 -12.29
C LYS A 59 -7.45 -5.04 -11.83
N PRO A 60 -6.44 -5.51 -12.57
CA PRO A 60 -5.08 -5.31 -12.13
C PRO A 60 -4.68 -3.84 -12.20
N LEU A 61 -4.05 -3.38 -11.14
CA LEU A 61 -3.59 -2.00 -10.99
C LEU A 61 -2.44 -1.72 -11.94
N SER A 62 -2.36 -0.48 -12.44
CA SER A 62 -1.11 0.00 -13.04
C SER A 62 -0.01 0.03 -11.98
N VAL A 63 1.25 -0.02 -12.39
CA VAL A 63 2.40 0.06 -11.47
C VAL A 63 2.30 1.28 -10.55
N LYS A 64 1.83 2.43 -11.07
CA LYS A 64 1.70 3.67 -10.29
C LYS A 64 0.62 3.58 -9.21
N GLU A 65 -0.59 3.12 -9.58
CA GLU A 65 -1.68 2.91 -8.62
C GLU A 65 -1.29 1.88 -7.56
N SER A 66 -0.57 0.84 -7.96
CA SER A 66 -0.08 -0.21 -7.08
C SER A 66 0.91 0.32 -6.05
N ARG A 67 1.77 1.26 -6.44
CA ARG A 67 2.72 1.90 -5.52
C ARG A 67 2.00 2.76 -4.48
N ALA A 68 1.02 3.54 -4.90
CA ALA A 68 0.19 4.31 -3.96
C ALA A 68 -0.61 3.40 -3.01
N ALA A 69 -1.23 2.35 -3.54
CA ALA A 69 -1.93 1.34 -2.74
C ALA A 69 -0.99 0.62 -1.77
N ALA A 70 0.24 0.29 -2.19
CA ALA A 70 1.25 -0.32 -1.34
C ALA A 70 1.69 0.61 -0.21
N TYR A 71 1.88 1.91 -0.47
CA TYR A 71 2.18 2.86 0.60
C TYR A 71 1.05 2.96 1.64
N LEU A 72 -0.21 2.93 1.19
CA LEU A 72 -1.36 2.91 2.10
C LEU A 72 -1.40 1.61 2.92
N LEU A 73 -1.27 0.46 2.27
CA LEU A 73 -1.29 -0.84 2.95
C LEU A 73 -0.14 -0.99 3.94
N ALA A 74 1.06 -0.57 3.55
CA ALA A 74 2.24 -0.57 4.41
C ALA A 74 2.06 0.36 5.62
N MET A 75 1.47 1.54 5.43
CA MET A 75 1.14 2.44 6.55
C MET A 75 0.20 1.78 7.56
N GLN A 76 -0.85 1.10 7.09
CA GLN A 76 -1.79 0.39 7.98
C GLN A 76 -1.12 -0.78 8.68
N THR A 77 -0.29 -1.53 7.96
CA THR A 77 0.46 -2.66 8.52
C THR A 77 1.44 -2.19 9.61
N ASP A 78 2.13 -1.07 9.38
CA ASP A 78 3.04 -0.47 10.34
C ASP A 78 2.30 0.01 11.60
N ILE A 79 1.14 0.67 11.45
CA ILE A 79 0.31 1.12 12.57
C ILE A 79 -0.16 -0.09 13.39
N ALA A 80 -0.75 -1.08 12.73
CA ALA A 80 -1.27 -2.28 13.38
C ALA A 80 -0.18 -3.02 14.16
N ALA A 81 1.02 -3.17 13.60
CA ALA A 81 2.13 -3.82 14.30
C ALA A 81 2.51 -3.10 15.61
N HIS A 82 2.45 -1.76 15.63
CA HIS A 82 2.70 -0.99 16.85
C HIS A 82 1.52 -1.06 17.83
N GLU A 83 0.27 -1.12 17.36
CA GLU A 83 -0.90 -1.35 18.23
C GLU A 83 -0.83 -2.70 18.92
N HIS A 84 -0.50 -3.76 18.18
CA HIS A 84 -0.33 -5.10 18.74
C HIS A 84 0.85 -5.16 19.72
N ALA A 85 1.97 -4.49 19.43
CA ALA A 85 3.09 -4.40 20.36
C ALA A 85 2.71 -3.65 21.66
N LEU A 86 1.92 -2.57 21.56
CA LEU A 86 1.41 -1.83 22.72
C LEU A 86 0.43 -2.69 23.53
N ALA A 87 -0.52 -3.34 22.87
CA ALA A 87 -1.51 -4.21 23.51
C ALA A 87 -0.88 -5.40 24.22
N SER A 88 0.24 -5.91 23.69
CA SER A 88 1.02 -7.00 24.29
C SER A 88 1.98 -6.52 25.39
N GLY A 89 2.00 -5.23 25.71
CA GLY A 89 2.88 -4.65 26.74
C GLY A 89 4.35 -4.50 26.35
N LEU A 90 4.72 -4.80 25.10
CA LEU A 90 6.12 -4.82 24.64
C LEU A 90 6.70 -3.42 24.43
N ILE A 91 5.84 -2.41 24.25
CA ILE A 91 6.22 -0.99 24.11
C ILE A 91 5.33 -0.10 24.96
N GLY A 92 5.84 1.07 25.34
CA GLY A 92 5.07 2.08 26.07
C GLY A 92 4.13 2.88 25.17
N HIS A 93 3.05 3.41 25.76
CA HIS A 93 2.04 4.21 25.06
C HIS A 93 2.64 5.44 24.36
N GLN A 94 3.57 6.13 25.01
CA GLN A 94 4.22 7.31 24.44
C GLN A 94 5.04 6.95 23.18
N TYR A 95 5.77 5.82 23.23
CA TYR A 95 6.52 5.33 22.07
C TYR A 95 5.59 5.00 20.90
N CYS A 96 4.47 4.31 21.16
CA CYS A 96 3.47 4.01 20.14
C CYS A 96 2.91 5.28 19.49
N LYS A 97 2.57 6.29 20.30
CA LYS A 97 2.04 7.58 19.82
C LYS A 97 3.04 8.34 18.95
N ASP A 98 4.32 8.30 19.29
CA ASP A 98 5.38 8.96 18.52
C ASP A 98 5.69 8.21 17.22
N ALA A 99 5.67 6.87 17.27
CA ALA A 99 5.78 6.02 16.09
C ALA A 99 4.66 6.32 15.08
N PHE A 100 3.41 6.44 15.52
CA PHE A 100 2.27 6.76 14.65
C PHE A 100 2.44 8.07 13.90
N ARG A 101 2.87 9.12 14.61
CA ARG A 101 3.12 10.43 14.00
C ARG A 101 4.21 10.33 12.93
N SER A 102 5.29 9.63 13.24
CA SER A 102 6.39 9.41 12.29
C SER A 102 5.95 8.61 11.06
N ILE A 103 5.26 7.49 11.26
CA ILE A 103 4.73 6.62 10.21
C ILE A 103 3.84 7.42 9.26
N LYS A 104 2.81 8.10 9.79
CA LYS A 104 1.88 8.90 8.97
C LYS A 104 2.60 9.97 8.17
N THR A 105 3.56 10.66 8.78
CA THR A 105 4.33 11.73 8.12
C THR A 105 5.16 11.21 6.94
N ARG A 106 5.84 10.06 7.14
CA ARG A 106 6.68 9.44 6.12
C ARG A 106 5.85 8.94 4.94
N TYR A 107 4.79 8.19 5.19
CA TYR A 107 3.93 7.68 4.12
C TYR A 107 3.14 8.78 3.41
N SER A 108 2.72 9.84 4.12
CA SER A 108 2.09 11.00 3.49
C SER A 108 3.02 11.67 2.48
N SER A 109 4.30 11.83 2.82
CA SER A 109 5.30 12.40 1.88
C SER A 109 5.47 11.52 0.64
N LEU A 110 5.52 10.20 0.81
CA LEU A 110 5.64 9.24 -0.30
C LEU A 110 4.39 9.25 -1.21
N LEU A 111 3.20 9.24 -0.62
CA LEU A 111 1.93 9.31 -1.35
C LEU A 111 1.79 10.62 -2.13
N VAL A 112 2.13 11.75 -1.51
CA VAL A 112 2.10 13.05 -2.16
C VAL A 112 3.06 13.09 -3.35
N ASN A 113 4.27 12.53 -3.23
CA ASN A 113 5.20 12.47 -4.35
C ASN A 113 4.68 11.58 -5.48
N GLU A 114 4.05 10.44 -5.17
CA GLU A 114 3.51 9.54 -6.19
C GLU A 114 2.29 10.15 -6.92
N LEU A 115 1.45 10.91 -6.21
CA LEU A 115 0.24 11.54 -6.75
C LEU A 115 0.51 12.89 -7.44
N LYS A 116 1.50 13.69 -7.00
CA LYS A 116 1.83 14.99 -7.60
C LYS A 116 2.30 14.91 -9.05
N VAL A 117 2.82 13.77 -9.49
CA VAL A 117 3.19 13.53 -10.90
C VAL A 117 2.00 13.72 -11.86
N GLU A 118 0.75 13.73 -11.37
CA GLU A 118 -0.45 14.00 -12.19
C GLU A 118 -0.85 15.48 -12.32
N GLY A 119 -0.38 16.36 -11.43
CA GLY A 119 -0.82 17.75 -11.38
C GLY A 119 -0.13 18.67 -12.38
N ASP A 120 1.09 18.33 -12.78
CA ASP A 120 1.93 19.21 -13.61
C ASP A 120 1.80 18.97 -15.13
N GLY A 121 1.11 17.90 -15.53
CA GLY A 121 0.88 17.57 -16.95
C GLY A 121 -0.30 18.31 -17.61
N ARG A 122 -1.07 19.12 -16.86
CA ARG A 122 -2.28 19.81 -17.34
C ARG A 122 -2.17 21.34 -17.40
N ARG A 123 -0.97 21.91 -17.21
CA ARG A 123 -0.74 23.37 -17.22
C ARG A 123 0.18 23.89 -18.33
N ALA A 124 0.51 23.05 -19.32
CA ALA A 124 1.42 23.43 -20.41
C ALA A 124 0.72 23.67 -21.77
N GLU A 125 -0.60 23.82 -21.81
CA GLU A 125 -1.32 24.29 -23.01
C GLU A 125 -2.43 25.26 -22.57
N GLY A 126 -2.12 26.55 -22.61
CA GLY A 126 -3.01 27.67 -22.34
C GLY A 126 -2.36 28.96 -22.80
#